data_AF-A0A9E4J4X9-F1
#
_entry.id   AF-A0A9E4J4X9-F1
#
_cell.length_a   1.000
_cell.length_b   1.000
_cell.length_c   1.000
_cell.angle_alpha   90.00
_cell.angle_beta   90.00
_cell.angle_gamma   90.00
#
_symmetry.space_group_name_H-M   'P 1'
#
loop_
_entity.id
_entity.type
_entity.pdbx_description
1 polymer ?
#
loop_
_entity_poly.entity_id
_entity_poly.type
_entity_poly.pdbx_seq_one_letter_code
_entity_poly.pdbx_strand_id
1 'polypeptide(L)'
;LRPWAPPKVGTVLFMPWYDGGGEWGGSAFDPNTNHLIVNANDVAGILNLTEVPVGFSRYGTYAIHCGRCHGLKLEGTDMAGPLLGVGERLEREEMRRIIREGSGRMEGFDHLNRVELGAIEAYILDPEPEEDEPRGEVAYVLGGYVYLRDHENLPGNSPPWGTLNSIDLASGEIAWKVPFGDYPSHPGLGFGAVNYGGPVVTASGLIFIGATPDEMFRAYDTRNGEILWETKLSAAGYATPAVYSVDGKQYVVIAAGGGRTGGPSGGEYIAFSLPE
;
A
#
# COMPACT_ATOMS: atom_id res chain seq x y z
N LEU A 1 -8.63 11.54 -21.25
CA LEU A 1 -8.90 10.96 -19.93
C LEU A 1 -10.14 11.66 -19.38
N ARG A 2 -11.15 10.93 -18.89
CA ARG A 2 -12.29 11.53 -18.18
C ARG A 2 -11.91 11.56 -16.70
N PRO A 3 -11.60 12.73 -16.10
CA PRO A 3 -11.36 12.79 -14.66
C PRO A 3 -12.58 12.23 -13.94
N TRP A 4 -12.37 11.35 -12.96
CA TRP A 4 -13.43 10.79 -12.10
C TRP A 4 -14.46 9.87 -12.78
N ALA A 5 -14.21 9.39 -14.00
CA ALA A 5 -15.08 8.37 -14.58
C ALA A 5 -14.96 7.06 -13.79
N PRO A 6 -16.09 6.36 -13.52
CA PRO A 6 -16.02 5.06 -12.87
C PRO A 6 -15.20 4.09 -13.72
N PRO A 7 -14.59 3.07 -13.09
CA PRO A 7 -13.97 1.96 -13.79
C PRO A 7 -14.87 1.39 -14.88
N LYS A 8 -14.27 1.02 -16.01
CA LYS A 8 -14.92 0.23 -17.06
C LYS A 8 -14.23 -1.12 -17.14
N VAL A 9 -14.91 -2.10 -17.75
CA VAL A 9 -14.31 -3.39 -18.09
C VAL A 9 -13.02 -3.18 -18.90
N GLY A 10 -12.02 -3.99 -18.59
CA GLY A 10 -10.65 -3.89 -19.09
C GLY A 10 -9.73 -3.12 -18.15
N THR A 11 -8.63 -2.63 -18.72
CA THR A 11 -7.58 -1.94 -17.99
C THR A 11 -7.82 -0.43 -17.94
N VAL A 12 -7.74 0.14 -16.75
CA VAL A 12 -7.88 1.57 -16.48
C VAL A 12 -6.66 2.05 -15.71
N LEU A 13 -6.01 3.10 -16.21
CA LEU A 13 -5.03 3.86 -15.43
C LEU A 13 -5.78 4.71 -14.41
N PHE A 14 -5.47 4.53 -13.13
CA PHE A 14 -6.17 5.16 -12.02
C PHE A 14 -5.22 6.10 -11.25
N MET A 15 -5.66 7.36 -11.07
CA MET A 15 -4.91 8.47 -10.48
C MET A 15 -5.83 9.38 -9.66
N PRO A 16 -5.51 9.69 -8.39
CA PRO A 16 -4.50 9.00 -7.59
C PRO A 16 -4.88 7.53 -7.38
N TRP A 17 -3.89 6.66 -7.18
CA TRP A 17 -4.13 5.23 -6.93
C TRP A 17 -4.93 4.97 -5.63
N TYR A 18 -5.32 3.73 -5.35
CA TYR A 18 -6.03 3.36 -4.11
C TYR A 18 -5.27 3.68 -2.83
N ASP A 19 -3.93 3.63 -2.88
CA ASP A 19 -3.05 4.08 -1.79
C ASP A 19 -2.58 5.54 -1.99
N GLY A 20 -3.18 6.25 -2.94
CA GLY A 20 -2.92 7.65 -3.25
C GLY A 20 -3.80 8.63 -2.46
N GLY A 21 -3.44 9.91 -2.47
CA GLY A 21 -4.06 10.93 -1.64
C GLY A 21 -3.50 10.95 -0.22
N GLY A 22 -4.27 11.49 0.73
CA GLY A 22 -3.89 11.53 2.15
C GLY A 22 -3.80 10.12 2.74
N GLU A 23 -2.74 9.86 3.49
CA GLU A 23 -2.42 8.51 3.97
C GLU A 23 -3.31 8.06 5.15
N TRP A 24 -3.55 6.76 5.24
CA TRP A 24 -4.41 6.10 6.22
C TRP A 24 -3.95 6.23 7.68
N GLY A 25 -2.66 6.43 7.92
CA GLY A 25 -2.09 6.69 9.25
C GLY A 25 -2.55 8.01 9.88
N GLY A 26 -3.28 8.82 9.11
CA GLY A 26 -3.97 10.00 9.57
C GLY A 26 -3.14 11.28 9.42
N SER A 27 -3.68 12.35 9.99
CA SER A 27 -3.09 13.69 9.97
C SER A 27 -2.86 14.18 11.39
N ALA A 28 -1.91 15.09 11.57
CA ALA A 28 -1.69 15.78 12.84
C ALA A 28 -2.15 17.24 12.73
N PHE A 29 -2.75 17.77 13.79
CA PHE A 29 -3.15 19.17 13.85
C PHE A 29 -2.18 19.95 14.74
N ASP A 30 -1.69 21.08 14.24
CA ASP A 30 -0.91 22.04 15.03
C ASP A 30 -1.82 23.18 15.52
N PRO A 31 -2.16 23.24 16.81
CA PRO A 31 -3.02 24.29 17.35
C PRO A 31 -2.36 25.68 17.38
N ASN A 32 -1.03 25.78 17.31
CA ASN A 32 -0.34 27.07 17.36
C ASN A 32 -0.43 27.82 16.02
N THR A 33 -0.44 27.09 14.92
CA THR A 33 -0.51 27.63 13.56
C THR A 33 -1.88 27.44 12.92
N ASN A 34 -2.76 26.62 13.50
CA ASN A 34 -4.02 26.19 12.91
C ASN A 34 -3.82 25.41 11.60
N HIS A 35 -2.70 24.68 11.48
CA HIS A 35 -2.37 23.91 10.29
C HIS A 35 -2.61 22.41 10.49
N LEU A 36 -3.02 21.75 9.41
CA LEU A 36 -3.10 20.30 9.31
C LEU A 36 -1.86 19.76 8.59
N ILE A 37 -1.15 18.86 9.27
CA ILE A 37 0.00 18.14 8.73
C ILE A 37 -0.47 16.78 8.21
N VAL A 38 -0.23 16.52 6.93
CA VAL A 38 -0.66 15.29 6.28
C VAL A 38 0.35 14.85 5.23
N ASN A 39 0.78 13.59 5.32
CA ASN A 39 1.52 12.94 4.25
C ASN A 39 0.56 12.41 3.18
N ALA A 40 1.00 12.45 1.92
CA ALA A 40 0.20 12.03 0.80
C ALA A 40 1.04 11.31 -0.25
N ASN A 41 0.38 10.40 -0.98
CA ASN A 41 0.94 9.67 -2.10
C ASN A 41 0.34 10.17 -3.42
N ASP A 42 1.17 10.43 -4.42
CA ASP A 42 0.76 10.81 -5.77
C ASP A 42 1.36 9.81 -6.78
N VAL A 43 0.77 8.62 -6.77
CA VAL A 43 1.22 7.49 -7.59
C VAL A 43 0.08 6.92 -8.40
N ALA A 44 0.43 6.45 -9.59
CA ALA A 44 -0.46 5.76 -10.51
C ALA A 44 -0.56 4.27 -10.22
N GLY A 45 -1.74 3.73 -10.47
CA GLY A 45 -1.87 2.29 -10.56
C GLY A 45 -2.83 1.85 -11.66
N ILE A 46 -2.84 0.54 -11.86
CA ILE A 46 -3.54 -0.16 -12.91
C ILE A 46 -4.70 -0.88 -12.27
N LEU A 47 -5.89 -0.51 -12.70
CA LEU A 47 -7.13 -1.17 -12.32
C LEU A 47 -7.56 -2.09 -13.47
N ASN A 48 -7.73 -3.37 -13.18
CA ASN A 48 -8.35 -4.32 -14.11
C ASN A 48 -9.73 -4.69 -13.59
N LEU A 49 -10.75 -4.52 -14.41
CA LEU A 49 -12.11 -4.97 -14.13
C LEU A 49 -12.52 -5.97 -15.20
N THR A 50 -12.96 -7.15 -14.81
CA THR A 50 -13.46 -8.18 -15.73
C THR A 50 -14.89 -8.56 -15.41
N GLU A 51 -15.60 -9.09 -16.40
CA GLU A 51 -16.91 -9.69 -16.25
C GLU A 51 -16.76 -11.20 -16.10
N VAL A 52 -17.46 -11.77 -15.13
CA VAL A 52 -17.54 -13.22 -14.95
C VAL A 52 -19.01 -13.65 -15.00
N PRO A 53 -19.33 -14.80 -15.62
CA PRO A 53 -20.72 -15.27 -15.66
C PRO A 53 -21.22 -15.58 -14.24
N VAL A 54 -22.45 -15.15 -13.94
CA VAL A 54 -23.13 -15.56 -12.71
C VAL A 54 -23.43 -17.07 -12.79
N GLY A 55 -23.00 -17.81 -11.78
CA GLY A 55 -23.07 -19.28 -11.76
C GLY A 55 -21.69 -19.90 -11.63
N PHE A 56 -21.39 -20.87 -12.49
CA PHE A 56 -20.14 -21.64 -12.41
C PHE A 56 -19.32 -21.51 -13.70
N SER A 57 -18.09 -21.05 -13.56
CA SER A 57 -16.99 -21.17 -14.54
C SER A 57 -15.67 -21.34 -13.78
N ARG A 58 -14.67 -21.95 -14.42
CA ARG A 58 -13.34 -22.13 -13.79
C ARG A 58 -12.67 -20.79 -13.56
N TYR A 59 -12.61 -19.97 -14.61
CA TYR A 59 -12.11 -18.61 -14.54
C TYR A 59 -12.86 -17.77 -13.52
N GLY A 60 -14.19 -17.73 -13.56
CA GLY A 60 -14.98 -16.90 -12.66
C GLY A 60 -14.79 -17.27 -11.19
N THR A 61 -14.77 -18.57 -10.88
CA THR A 61 -14.50 -19.05 -9.51
C THR A 61 -13.10 -18.60 -9.05
N TYR A 62 -12.08 -18.77 -9.89
CA TYR A 62 -10.72 -18.30 -9.59
C TYR A 62 -10.67 -16.77 -9.42
N ALA A 63 -11.24 -16.01 -10.35
CA ALA A 63 -11.19 -14.56 -10.37
C ALA A 63 -11.79 -13.98 -9.08
N ILE A 64 -12.96 -14.50 -8.66
CA ILE A 64 -13.67 -14.05 -7.45
C ILE A 64 -12.84 -14.28 -6.18
N HIS A 65 -12.23 -15.45 -6.03
CA HIS A 65 -11.58 -15.85 -4.78
C HIS A 65 -10.08 -15.54 -4.72
N CYS A 66 -9.40 -15.54 -5.86
CA CYS A 66 -7.93 -15.52 -5.92
C CYS A 66 -7.38 -14.39 -6.78
N GLY A 67 -8.11 -13.98 -7.83
CA GLY A 67 -7.62 -13.04 -8.85
C GLY A 67 -7.22 -11.67 -8.32
N ARG A 68 -7.86 -11.18 -7.24
CA ARG A 68 -7.49 -9.90 -6.61
C ARG A 68 -6.07 -9.88 -6.03
N CYS A 69 -5.56 -11.02 -5.58
CA CYS A 69 -4.23 -11.12 -4.98
C CYS A 69 -3.21 -11.69 -5.96
N HIS A 70 -3.61 -12.67 -6.76
CA HIS A 70 -2.71 -13.41 -7.65
C HIS A 70 -2.79 -12.99 -9.12
N GLY A 71 -3.55 -11.95 -9.44
CA GLY A 71 -3.79 -11.47 -10.81
C GLY A 71 -4.87 -12.30 -11.50
N LEU A 72 -5.65 -11.69 -12.40
CA LEU A 72 -6.73 -12.41 -13.10
C LEU A 72 -6.19 -13.53 -14.00
N LYS A 73 -4.92 -13.44 -14.41
CA LYS A 73 -4.23 -14.37 -15.31
C LYS A 73 -3.02 -15.00 -14.64
N LEU A 74 -3.06 -15.13 -13.30
CA LEU A 74 -2.02 -15.77 -12.47
C LEU A 74 -0.67 -15.00 -12.43
N GLU A 75 -0.61 -13.78 -12.96
CA GLU A 75 0.61 -12.98 -13.13
C GLU A 75 1.14 -12.34 -11.83
N GLY A 76 0.35 -12.42 -10.76
CA GLY A 76 0.65 -11.78 -9.47
C GLY A 76 0.22 -10.32 -9.42
N THR A 77 0.23 -9.77 -8.21
CA THR A 77 -0.04 -8.36 -7.93
C THR A 77 0.93 -7.85 -6.86
N ASP A 78 0.76 -6.61 -6.42
CA ASP A 78 1.52 -6.10 -5.27
C ASP A 78 1.12 -6.73 -3.93
N MET A 79 0.02 -7.48 -3.90
CA MET A 79 -0.45 -8.18 -2.71
C MET A 79 0.12 -9.60 -2.59
N ALA A 80 0.27 -10.32 -3.71
CA ALA A 80 0.78 -11.68 -3.72
C ALA A 80 1.48 -12.03 -5.03
N GLY A 81 2.43 -12.98 -4.94
CA GLY A 81 3.22 -13.42 -6.09
C GLY A 81 2.40 -14.18 -7.15
N PRO A 82 3.01 -14.40 -8.34
CA PRO A 82 2.37 -15.11 -9.44
C PRO A 82 2.11 -16.58 -9.11
N LEU A 83 1.04 -17.12 -9.71
CA LEU A 83 0.71 -18.55 -9.72
C LEU A 83 1.04 -19.22 -11.07
N LEU A 84 1.50 -18.46 -12.07
CA LEU A 84 2.01 -19.03 -13.32
C LEU A 84 3.08 -20.11 -13.05
N GLY A 85 2.90 -21.28 -13.65
CA GLY A 85 3.81 -22.42 -13.51
C GLY A 85 3.88 -23.03 -12.09
N VAL A 86 2.93 -22.72 -11.20
CA VAL A 86 2.96 -23.24 -9.83
C VAL A 86 2.86 -24.76 -9.76
N GLY A 87 2.21 -25.39 -10.74
CA GLY A 87 2.12 -26.85 -10.86
C GLY A 87 3.45 -27.56 -11.08
N GLU A 88 4.51 -26.85 -11.47
CA GLU A 88 5.87 -27.40 -11.57
C GLU A 88 6.58 -27.45 -10.21
N ARG A 89 6.04 -26.74 -9.21
CA ARG A 89 6.66 -26.52 -7.90
C ARG A 89 5.85 -27.12 -6.74
N LEU A 90 4.54 -27.28 -6.91
CA LEU A 90 3.64 -27.79 -5.88
C LEU A 90 2.78 -28.93 -6.41
N GLU A 91 2.71 -29.99 -5.61
CA GLU A 91 1.79 -31.10 -5.84
C GLU A 91 0.34 -30.66 -5.58
N ARG A 92 -0.62 -31.31 -6.26
CA ARG A 92 -2.06 -30.97 -6.15
C ARG A 92 -2.58 -31.04 -4.72
N GLU A 93 -2.16 -32.04 -3.95
CA GLU A 93 -2.59 -32.19 -2.56
C GLU A 93 -2.07 -31.05 -1.68
N GLU A 94 -0.82 -30.63 -1.90
CA GLU A 94 -0.24 -29.50 -1.19
C GLU A 94 -0.91 -28.18 -1.58
N MET A 95 -1.20 -27.98 -2.87
CA MET A 95 -1.96 -26.81 -3.34
C MET A 95 -3.33 -26.74 -2.67
N ARG A 96 -4.08 -27.85 -2.61
CA ARG A 96 -5.38 -27.89 -1.94
C ARG A 96 -5.28 -27.60 -0.46
N ARG A 97 -4.24 -28.11 0.20
CA ARG A 97 -3.99 -27.84 1.62
C ARG A 97 -3.75 -26.35 1.84
N ILE A 98 -2.88 -25.72 1.05
CA ILE A 98 -2.60 -24.28 1.12
C ILE A 98 -3.87 -23.46 0.86
N ILE A 99 -4.67 -23.80 -0.14
CA ILE A 99 -5.92 -23.08 -0.42
C ILE A 99 -6.88 -23.16 0.77
N ARG A 100 -7.01 -24.33 1.40
CA ARG A 100 -7.93 -24.51 2.53
C ARG A 100 -7.44 -23.89 3.83
N GLU A 101 -6.17 -24.06 4.16
CA GLU A 101 -5.59 -23.68 5.46
C GLU A 101 -4.97 -22.28 5.44
N GLY A 102 -4.65 -21.75 4.25
CA GLY A 102 -3.90 -20.52 4.09
C GLY A 102 -2.38 -20.70 4.24
N SER A 103 -1.64 -19.63 4.00
CA SER A 103 -0.19 -19.55 4.23
C SER A 103 0.30 -18.10 4.31
N GLY A 104 0.97 -17.75 5.41
CA GLY A 104 1.50 -16.39 5.61
C GLY A 104 0.39 -15.34 5.64
N ARG A 105 0.38 -14.44 4.65
CA ARG A 105 -0.68 -13.41 4.48
C ARG A 105 -1.92 -13.93 3.75
N MET A 106 -1.87 -15.11 3.14
CA MET A 106 -2.99 -15.72 2.43
C MET A 106 -3.89 -16.44 3.44
N GLU A 107 -5.14 -15.98 3.55
CA GLU A 107 -6.17 -16.62 4.37
C GLU A 107 -6.59 -17.99 3.83
N GLY A 108 -7.15 -18.83 4.71
CA GLY A 108 -7.70 -20.12 4.33
C GLY A 108 -9.11 -20.02 3.75
N PHE A 109 -9.37 -20.79 2.69
CA PHE A 109 -10.66 -20.88 2.00
C PHE A 109 -11.34 -22.23 2.28
N ASP A 110 -11.47 -22.58 3.56
CA ASP A 110 -12.10 -23.84 4.00
C ASP A 110 -13.59 -23.96 3.63
N HIS A 111 -14.26 -22.82 3.43
CA HIS A 111 -15.64 -22.69 2.98
C HIS A 111 -15.88 -23.14 1.53
N LEU A 112 -14.85 -23.27 0.71
CA LEU A 112 -15.00 -23.70 -0.68
C LEU A 112 -15.43 -25.17 -0.77
N ASN A 113 -16.49 -25.40 -1.52
CA ASN A 113 -16.98 -26.74 -1.79
C ASN A 113 -16.03 -27.49 -2.77
N ARG A 114 -16.26 -28.80 -2.94
CA ARG A 114 -15.38 -29.64 -3.78
C ARG A 114 -15.34 -29.21 -5.25
N VAL A 115 -16.45 -28.70 -5.77
CA VAL A 115 -16.58 -28.26 -7.17
C VAL A 115 -15.80 -26.96 -7.37
N GLU A 116 -15.98 -25.99 -6.48
CA GLU A 116 -15.26 -24.70 -6.51
C GLU A 116 -13.74 -24.89 -6.37
N LEU A 117 -13.31 -25.69 -5.40
CA LEU A 117 -11.89 -25.98 -5.19
C LEU A 117 -11.26 -26.66 -6.41
N GLY A 118 -11.98 -27.62 -7.02
CA GLY A 118 -11.53 -28.26 -8.25
C GLY A 118 -11.47 -27.31 -9.44
N ALA A 119 -12.37 -26.32 -9.51
CA ALA A 119 -12.39 -25.32 -10.56
C ALA A 119 -11.19 -24.36 -10.47
N ILE A 120 -10.89 -23.89 -9.26
CA ILE A 120 -9.71 -23.05 -8.96
C ILE A 120 -8.42 -23.81 -9.30
N GLU A 121 -8.29 -25.04 -8.81
CA GLU A 121 -7.12 -25.88 -9.09
C GLU A 121 -6.95 -26.13 -10.60
N ALA A 122 -8.05 -26.43 -11.30
CA ALA A 122 -8.02 -26.64 -12.74
C ALA A 122 -7.56 -25.38 -13.49
N TYR A 123 -8.08 -24.21 -13.13
CA TYR A 123 -7.67 -22.95 -13.75
C TYR A 123 -6.21 -22.59 -13.47
N ILE A 124 -5.73 -22.82 -12.25
CA ILE A 124 -4.33 -22.56 -11.88
C ILE A 124 -3.36 -23.44 -12.69
N LEU A 125 -3.73 -24.71 -12.93
CA LEU A 125 -2.85 -25.68 -13.58
C LEU A 125 -2.96 -25.67 -15.11
N ASP A 126 -4.11 -25.28 -15.63
CA ASP A 126 -4.40 -25.23 -17.06
C ASP A 126 -5.33 -24.04 -17.34
N PRO A 127 -4.80 -22.80 -17.31
CA PRO A 127 -5.60 -21.60 -17.51
C PRO A 127 -6.16 -21.60 -18.93
N GLU A 128 -7.46 -21.33 -19.04
CA GLU A 128 -8.16 -21.32 -20.32
C GLU A 128 -7.58 -20.22 -21.23
N PRO A 129 -7.30 -20.53 -22.52
CA PRO A 129 -6.71 -19.57 -23.44
C PRO A 129 -7.69 -18.45 -23.84
N GLU A 130 -9.00 -18.70 -23.73
CA GLU A 130 -10.08 -17.74 -23.93
C GLU A 130 -11.01 -17.79 -22.70
N GLU A 131 -11.37 -16.63 -22.18
CA GLU A 131 -12.31 -16.51 -21.05
C GLU A 131 -13.73 -16.81 -21.52
N ASP A 132 -14.51 -17.54 -20.72
CA ASP A 132 -15.93 -17.82 -21.00
C ASP A 132 -16.71 -16.50 -21.21
N GLU A 133 -17.14 -16.21 -22.44
CA GLU A 133 -18.01 -15.06 -22.70
C GLU A 133 -19.36 -15.28 -22.00
N PRO A 134 -19.76 -14.37 -21.09
CA PRO A 134 -21.02 -14.51 -20.39
C PRO A 134 -22.21 -14.36 -21.36
N ARG A 135 -23.04 -15.39 -21.42
CA ARG A 135 -24.26 -15.43 -22.26
C ARG A 135 -25.52 -14.93 -21.55
N GLY A 136 -25.38 -14.41 -20.32
CA GLY A 136 -26.47 -14.06 -19.43
C GLY A 136 -26.04 -13.00 -18.40
N GLU A 137 -26.46 -13.16 -17.15
CA GLU A 137 -26.07 -12.23 -16.08
C GLU A 137 -24.57 -12.31 -15.77
N VAL A 138 -23.98 -11.16 -15.45
CA VAL A 138 -22.56 -10.99 -15.13
C VAL A 138 -22.35 -10.44 -13.73
N ALA A 139 -21.28 -10.90 -13.08
CA ALA A 139 -20.69 -10.24 -11.93
C ALA A 139 -19.39 -9.55 -12.36
N TYR A 140 -19.01 -8.49 -11.65
CA TYR A 140 -17.78 -7.76 -11.90
C TYR A 140 -16.71 -8.13 -10.89
N VAL A 141 -15.53 -8.47 -11.38
CA VAL A 141 -14.39 -8.86 -10.54
C VAL A 141 -13.23 -7.92 -10.75
N LEU A 142 -12.66 -7.47 -9.64
CA LEU A 142 -11.48 -6.63 -9.64
C LEU A 142 -10.20 -7.48 -9.68
N GLY A 143 -9.34 -7.22 -10.65
CA GLY A 143 -8.08 -7.92 -10.88
C GLY A 143 -6.92 -7.51 -9.96
N GLY A 144 -7.22 -6.91 -8.83
CA GLY A 144 -6.24 -6.63 -7.79
C GLY A 144 -5.59 -5.25 -7.84
N TYR A 145 -4.63 -5.09 -6.94
CA TYR A 145 -3.89 -3.84 -6.76
C TYR A 145 -2.53 -3.92 -7.45
N VAL A 146 -2.34 -3.14 -8.51
CA VAL A 146 -1.08 -3.12 -9.27
C VAL A 146 -0.62 -1.68 -9.43
N TYR A 147 0.56 -1.35 -8.91
CA TYR A 147 1.22 -0.07 -9.17
C TYR A 147 1.65 0.01 -10.64
N LEU A 148 1.44 1.18 -11.25
CA LEU A 148 2.11 1.48 -12.50
C LEU A 148 3.56 1.78 -12.15
N ARG A 149 4.50 1.02 -12.73
CA ARG A 149 5.93 1.20 -12.52
C ARG A 149 6.66 1.47 -13.82
N ASP A 150 7.78 2.15 -13.72
CA ASP A 150 8.73 2.30 -14.81
C ASP A 150 9.72 1.11 -14.87
N HIS A 151 10.67 1.20 -15.81
CA HIS A 151 11.72 0.20 -16.00
C HIS A 151 12.71 0.04 -14.83
N GLU A 152 12.77 1.00 -13.91
CA GLU A 152 13.59 0.96 -12.68
C GLU A 152 12.76 0.50 -11.47
N ASN A 153 11.51 0.07 -11.69
CA ASN A 153 10.57 -0.35 -10.67
C ASN A 153 10.14 0.78 -9.71
N LEU A 154 10.30 2.04 -10.14
CA LEU A 154 9.78 3.24 -9.47
C LEU A 154 8.36 3.57 -9.97
N PRO A 155 7.59 4.44 -9.31
CA PRO A 155 6.25 4.79 -9.80
C PRO A 155 6.30 5.41 -11.20
N GLY A 156 5.48 4.88 -12.11
CA GLY A 156 5.53 5.19 -13.54
C GLY A 156 4.87 6.50 -13.95
N ASN A 157 4.58 7.39 -13.01
CA ASN A 157 4.10 8.77 -13.24
C ASN A 157 5.15 9.80 -12.82
N SER A 158 4.99 11.05 -13.24
CA SER A 158 5.91 12.13 -12.86
C SER A 158 5.92 12.37 -11.34
N PRO A 159 7.09 12.64 -10.74
CA PRO A 159 7.24 12.95 -9.31
C PRO A 159 6.74 14.37 -8.96
N PRO A 160 6.56 14.71 -7.65
CA PRO A 160 6.86 13.88 -6.48
C PRO A 160 5.84 12.78 -6.23
N TRP A 161 6.32 11.61 -5.80
CA TRP A 161 5.46 10.43 -5.55
C TRP A 161 4.92 10.37 -4.13
N GLY A 162 5.63 10.99 -3.19
CA GLY A 162 5.25 11.09 -1.79
C GLY A 162 5.58 12.47 -1.26
N THR A 163 4.68 13.05 -0.47
CA THR A 163 4.85 14.40 0.06
C THR A 163 4.42 14.49 1.52
N LEU A 164 5.02 15.42 2.25
CA LEU A 164 4.54 15.91 3.52
C LEU A 164 4.03 17.34 3.31
N ASN A 165 2.83 17.62 3.80
CA ASN A 165 2.11 18.84 3.50
C ASN A 165 1.67 19.50 4.80
N SER A 166 1.66 20.84 4.80
CA SER A 166 0.99 21.66 5.80
C SER A 166 -0.10 22.46 5.13
N ILE A 167 -1.33 22.33 5.64
CA ILE A 167 -2.52 22.98 5.09
C ILE A 167 -3.06 23.93 6.15
N ASP A 168 -3.18 25.21 5.82
CA ASP A 168 -3.87 26.17 6.69
C ASP A 168 -5.37 25.86 6.67
N LEU A 169 -5.93 25.51 7.83
CA LEU A 169 -7.34 25.13 7.93
C LEU A 169 -8.30 26.31 7.82
N ALA A 170 -7.83 27.56 7.97
CA ALA A 170 -8.67 28.73 7.79
C ALA A 170 -8.88 29.06 6.30
N SER A 171 -7.82 28.99 5.50
CA SER A 171 -7.85 29.28 4.06
C SER A 171 -8.09 28.06 3.18
N GLY A 172 -7.70 26.87 3.65
CA GLY A 172 -7.65 25.65 2.86
C GLY A 172 -6.44 25.57 1.92
N GLU A 173 -5.50 26.51 2.02
CA GLU A 173 -4.31 26.57 1.16
C GLU A 173 -3.18 25.71 1.73
N ILE A 174 -2.35 25.17 0.83
CA ILE A 174 -1.11 24.47 1.21
C ILE A 174 -0.08 25.54 1.59
N ALA A 175 0.24 25.65 2.88
CA ALA A 175 1.26 26.56 3.38
C ALA A 175 2.67 26.15 2.93
N TRP A 176 2.95 24.84 2.95
CA TRP A 176 4.16 24.27 2.37
C TRP A 176 3.94 22.79 2.01
N LYS A 177 4.76 22.32 1.07
CA LYS A 177 4.81 20.93 0.57
C LYS A 177 6.26 20.56 0.32
N VAL A 178 6.70 19.41 0.85
CA VAL A 178 8.04 18.87 0.62
C VAL A 178 7.96 17.42 0.14
N PRO A 179 8.85 16.97 -0.77
CA PRO A 179 9.01 15.55 -1.06
C PRO A 179 9.35 14.77 0.20
N PHE A 180 8.70 13.63 0.42
CA PHE A 180 8.81 12.88 1.67
C PHE A 180 9.41 11.49 1.48
N GLY A 181 10.62 11.31 2.01
CA GLY A 181 11.39 10.07 1.97
C GLY A 181 12.01 9.76 0.62
N ASP A 182 12.58 8.56 0.54
CA ASP A 182 13.25 8.07 -0.66
C ASP A 182 13.13 6.56 -0.81
N TYR A 183 13.43 6.05 -2.00
CA TYR A 183 13.55 4.61 -2.25
C TYR A 183 14.98 4.14 -1.94
N PRO A 184 15.20 3.13 -1.08
CA PRO A 184 16.55 2.60 -0.81
C PRO A 184 17.34 2.18 -2.04
N SER A 185 16.66 1.75 -3.11
CA SER A 185 17.30 1.38 -4.38
C SER A 185 17.79 2.58 -5.19
N HIS A 186 17.27 3.78 -4.92
CA HIS A 186 17.61 5.02 -5.63
C HIS A 186 17.78 6.19 -4.65
N PRO A 187 18.82 6.15 -3.80
CA PRO A 187 19.02 7.17 -2.78
C PRO A 187 19.40 8.53 -3.38
N GLY A 188 18.88 9.60 -2.81
CA GLY A 188 19.14 10.98 -3.18
C GLY A 188 18.29 11.54 -4.31
N LEU A 189 17.21 10.86 -4.74
CA LEU A 189 16.35 11.36 -5.83
C LEU A 189 15.60 12.64 -5.45
N GLY A 190 15.23 12.78 -4.18
CA GLY A 190 14.50 13.95 -3.69
C GLY A 190 13.08 14.09 -4.25
N PHE A 191 12.50 12.99 -4.73
CA PHE A 191 11.15 12.95 -5.32
C PHE A 191 10.09 12.40 -4.36
N GLY A 192 10.46 12.04 -3.14
CA GLY A 192 9.56 11.40 -2.21
C GLY A 192 9.31 9.94 -2.58
N ALA A 193 8.83 9.16 -1.61
CA ALA A 193 8.48 7.77 -1.82
C ALA A 193 7.06 7.49 -1.32
N VAL A 194 6.45 6.42 -1.86
CA VAL A 194 5.18 5.93 -1.34
C VAL A 194 5.34 5.67 0.16
N ASN A 195 4.46 6.30 0.93
CA ASN A 195 4.57 6.35 2.38
C ASN A 195 3.29 5.80 3.04
N TYR A 196 3.48 5.23 4.22
CA TYR A 196 2.45 4.60 5.05
C TYR A 196 2.67 4.92 6.53
N GLY A 197 1.61 5.21 7.28
CA GLY A 197 1.70 5.77 8.62
C GLY A 197 1.51 7.29 8.63
N GLY A 198 1.32 7.86 9.81
CA GLY A 198 0.99 9.27 9.99
C GLY A 198 2.00 10.03 10.83
N PRO A 199 1.93 11.37 10.82
CA PRO A 199 2.73 12.22 11.67
C PRO A 199 2.11 12.37 13.07
N VAL A 200 2.93 12.86 14.01
CA VAL A 200 2.45 13.54 15.22
C VAL A 200 3.09 14.92 15.33
N VAL A 201 2.39 15.87 15.95
CA VAL A 201 2.90 17.22 16.20
C VAL A 201 3.03 17.46 17.69
N THR A 202 4.15 18.01 18.13
CA THR A 202 4.37 18.46 19.51
C THR A 202 3.89 19.90 19.71
N ALA A 203 3.63 20.28 20.96
CA ALA A 203 3.27 21.67 21.30
C ALA A 203 4.37 22.69 20.95
N SER A 204 5.62 22.24 20.83
CA SER A 204 6.76 23.06 20.40
C SER A 204 6.85 23.26 18.88
N GLY A 205 5.93 22.69 18.10
CA GLY A 205 5.92 22.83 16.65
C GLY A 205 6.86 21.87 15.91
N LEU A 206 7.11 20.69 16.47
CA LEU A 206 7.88 19.62 15.81
C LEU A 206 6.95 18.55 15.26
N ILE A 207 7.18 18.13 14.02
CA ILE A 207 6.51 17.00 13.38
C ILE A 207 7.41 15.78 13.48
N PHE A 208 6.92 14.66 14.02
CA PHE A 208 7.63 13.38 13.96
C PHE A 208 6.92 12.39 13.04
N ILE A 209 7.67 11.78 12.11
CA ILE A 209 7.12 10.80 11.16
C ILE A 209 8.21 9.85 10.64
N GLY A 210 7.87 8.57 10.45
CA GLY A 210 8.78 7.50 9.99
C GLY A 210 8.15 6.60 8.93
N ALA A 211 7.36 7.20 8.04
CA ALA A 211 6.40 6.53 7.18
C ALA A 211 6.97 6.09 5.81
N THR A 212 8.29 6.13 5.60
CA THR A 212 8.93 5.97 4.28
C THR A 212 9.82 4.72 4.17
N PRO A 213 10.02 4.18 2.96
CA PRO A 213 10.78 2.94 2.73
C PRO A 213 12.29 3.07 3.00
N ASP A 214 12.82 4.29 3.10
CA ASP A 214 14.21 4.58 3.48
C ASP A 214 14.55 4.30 4.95
N GLU A 215 13.57 3.85 5.75
CA GLU A 215 13.74 3.45 7.15
C GLU A 215 14.11 4.62 8.07
N MET A 216 13.89 5.86 7.62
CA MET A 216 14.25 7.04 8.37
C MET A 216 13.09 7.54 9.23
N PHE A 217 13.40 7.87 10.48
CA PHE A 217 12.51 8.60 11.38
C PHE A 217 12.99 10.04 11.49
N ARG A 218 12.08 10.99 11.24
CA ARG A 218 12.42 12.39 11.02
C ARG A 218 11.64 13.32 11.92
N ALA A 219 12.28 14.40 12.32
CA ALA A 219 11.67 15.55 12.95
C ALA A 219 11.69 16.75 11.97
N TYR A 220 10.54 17.34 11.71
CA TYR A 220 10.41 18.54 10.88
C TYR A 220 9.91 19.74 11.69
N ASP A 221 10.27 20.95 11.25
CA ASP A 221 9.66 22.18 11.72
C ASP A 221 8.27 22.38 11.07
N THR A 222 7.23 22.54 11.89
CA THR A 222 5.85 22.78 11.44
C THR A 222 5.69 24.03 10.55
N ARG A 223 6.58 25.02 10.67
CA ARG A 223 6.43 26.33 10.03
C ARG A 223 6.86 26.33 8.57
N ASN A 224 7.87 25.53 8.23
CA ASN A 224 8.49 25.55 6.89
C ASN A 224 8.77 24.14 6.31
N GLY A 225 8.54 23.06 7.06
CA GLY A 225 8.83 21.70 6.61
C GLY A 225 10.33 21.37 6.54
N GLU A 226 11.19 22.13 7.22
CA GLU A 226 12.62 21.86 7.30
C GLU A 226 12.90 20.64 8.19
N ILE A 227 13.79 19.75 7.76
CA ILE A 227 14.26 18.63 8.58
C ILE A 227 15.20 19.18 9.66
N LEU A 228 14.83 19.01 10.92
CA LEU A 228 15.63 19.44 12.07
C LEU A 228 16.47 18.29 12.64
N TRP A 229 15.98 17.05 12.48
CA TRP A 229 16.66 15.86 12.96
C TRP A 229 16.17 14.63 12.19
N GLU A 230 17.05 13.65 12.02
CA GLU A 230 16.67 12.35 11.51
C GLU A 230 17.56 11.24 12.05
N THR A 231 17.03 10.02 12.07
CA THR A 231 17.78 8.82 12.40
C THR A 231 17.28 7.63 11.60
N LYS A 232 18.14 6.63 11.44
CA LYS A 232 17.79 5.38 10.77
C LYS A 232 17.24 4.38 11.78
N LEU A 233 16.08 3.81 11.47
CA LEU A 233 15.46 2.72 12.21
C LEU A 233 15.95 1.35 11.70
N SER A 234 15.67 0.28 12.44
CA SER A 234 15.97 -1.11 12.03
C SER A 234 15.07 -1.62 10.90
N ALA A 235 13.89 -1.03 10.74
CA ALA A 235 12.95 -1.24 9.65
C ALA A 235 12.08 0.00 9.49
N ALA A 236 11.41 0.16 8.34
CA ALA A 236 10.50 1.28 8.11
C ALA A 236 9.42 1.36 9.21
N GLY A 237 9.14 2.57 9.68
CA GLY A 237 8.23 2.78 10.81
C GLY A 237 6.80 2.36 10.47
N TYR A 238 6.31 2.72 9.28
CA TYR A 238 4.97 2.38 8.77
C TYR A 238 3.84 2.44 9.81
N ALA A 239 3.96 3.39 10.74
CA ALA A 239 3.11 3.55 11.91
C ALA A 239 3.07 5.02 12.30
N THR A 240 2.00 5.43 12.97
CA THR A 240 1.89 6.75 13.58
C THR A 240 2.62 6.73 14.94
N PRO A 241 3.63 7.59 15.17
CA PRO A 241 4.32 7.64 16.46
C PRO A 241 3.36 8.00 17.61
N ALA A 242 3.77 7.72 18.84
CA ALA A 242 3.10 8.22 20.03
C ALA A 242 4.01 9.19 20.79
N VAL A 243 3.41 10.26 21.34
CA VAL A 243 4.09 11.23 22.20
C VAL A 243 3.58 11.07 23.63
N TYR A 244 4.47 11.01 24.61
CA TYR A 244 4.12 10.88 26.03
C TYR A 244 5.13 11.60 26.92
N SER A 245 4.83 11.73 28.21
CA SER A 245 5.75 12.32 29.19
C SER A 245 5.90 11.45 30.43
N VAL A 246 7.11 11.37 30.96
CA VAL A 246 7.42 10.70 32.23
C VAL A 246 8.27 11.66 33.06
N ASP A 247 7.85 11.92 34.30
CA ASP A 247 8.53 12.82 35.24
C ASP A 247 8.87 14.20 34.64
N GLY A 248 7.95 14.74 33.84
CA GLY A 248 8.10 16.04 33.18
C GLY A 248 8.95 16.04 31.91
N LYS A 249 9.60 14.92 31.56
CA LYS A 249 10.36 14.79 30.30
C LYS A 249 9.47 14.22 29.20
N GLN A 250 9.52 14.83 28.01
CA GLN A 250 8.75 14.40 26.84
C GLN A 250 9.51 13.35 26.01
N TYR A 251 8.77 12.40 25.48
CA TYR A 251 9.28 11.32 24.65
C TYR A 251 8.40 11.14 23.42
N VAL A 252 9.02 10.65 22.35
CA VAL A 252 8.34 10.14 21.15
C VAL A 252 8.77 8.69 20.92
N VAL A 253 7.81 7.81 20.63
CA VAL A 253 8.06 6.40 20.36
C VAL A 253 7.44 5.99 19.03
N ILE A 254 8.14 5.16 18.27
CA ILE A 254 7.66 4.58 17.01
C ILE A 254 7.95 3.08 16.96
N ALA A 255 7.02 2.31 16.40
CA ALA A 255 7.23 0.91 16.06
C ALA A 255 7.97 0.81 14.72
N ALA A 256 9.08 0.09 14.66
CA ALA A 256 9.83 -0.23 13.44
C ALA A 256 9.40 -1.62 12.93
N GLY A 257 8.21 -1.67 12.31
CA GLY A 257 7.60 -2.94 11.85
C GLY A 257 7.98 -3.34 10.42
N GLY A 258 8.14 -2.37 9.52
CA GLY A 258 8.55 -2.59 8.13
C GLY A 258 7.67 -3.54 7.32
N GLY A 259 8.29 -4.28 6.39
CA GLY A 259 7.68 -5.40 5.67
C GLY A 259 6.56 -5.10 4.66
N ARG A 260 5.97 -3.90 4.65
CA ARG A 260 4.86 -3.56 3.74
C ARG A 260 5.31 -3.48 2.28
N THR A 261 6.44 -2.83 2.01
CA THR A 261 6.93 -2.53 0.65
C THR A 261 8.16 -3.37 0.27
N GLY A 262 8.28 -4.59 0.82
CA GLY A 262 9.39 -5.51 0.52
C GLY A 262 10.71 -5.24 1.25
N GLY A 263 10.76 -4.21 2.10
CA GLY A 263 11.90 -3.97 3.00
C GLY A 263 11.94 -4.96 4.19
N PRO A 264 12.98 -4.88 5.04
CA PRO A 264 13.08 -5.67 6.27
C PRO A 264 11.81 -5.59 7.11
N SER A 265 11.47 -6.69 7.77
CA SER A 265 10.41 -6.72 8.80
C SER A 265 11.07 -6.71 10.17
N GLY A 266 10.50 -5.94 11.10
CA GLY A 266 10.99 -5.78 12.47
C GLY A 266 9.86 -5.87 13.49
N GLY A 267 10.20 -5.67 14.76
CA GLY A 267 9.25 -5.69 15.87
C GLY A 267 9.70 -4.81 17.04
N GLU A 268 10.57 -3.84 16.76
CA GLU A 268 11.15 -2.98 17.80
C GLU A 268 10.31 -1.74 18.02
N TYR A 269 10.23 -1.29 19.27
CA TYR A 269 9.70 0.03 19.62
C TYR A 269 10.88 0.89 20.07
N ILE A 270 11.09 2.02 19.40
CA ILE A 270 12.24 2.89 19.65
C ILE A 270 11.71 4.21 20.20
N ALA A 271 12.16 4.55 21.41
CA ALA A 271 11.75 5.77 22.12
C ALA A 271 12.91 6.78 22.17
N PHE A 272 12.60 8.04 21.85
CA PHE A 272 13.53 9.16 21.88
C PHE A 272 13.04 10.18 22.89
N SER A 273 13.94 10.70 23.72
CA SER A 273 13.62 11.80 24.62
C SER A 273 13.85 13.13 23.93
N LEU A 274 12.93 14.08 24.09
CA LEU A 274 13.13 15.44 23.61
C LEU A 274 14.12 16.19 24.51
N PRO A 275 14.87 17.19 23.97
CA PRO A 275 15.68 18.09 24.76
C PRO A 275 14.84 18.85 25.80
N GLU A 276 15.50 19.31 26.87
CA GLU A 276 14.91 20.22 27.87
C GLU A 276 14.71 21.63 27.32
#